data_AF-A0A6B3W6S2-F1
#
_entry.id   AF-A0A6B3W6S2-F1
#
_cell.length_a   1.000
_cell.length_b   1.000
_cell.length_c   1.000
_cell.angle_alpha   90.00
_cell.angle_beta   90.00
_cell.angle_gamma   90.00
#
_symmetry.space_group_name_H-M   'P 1'
#
loop_
_entity.id
_entity.type
_entity.pdbx_description
1 polymer ?
#
loop_
_entity_poly.entity_id
_entity_poly.type
_entity_poly.pdbx_seq_one_letter_code
_entity_poly.pdbx_strand_id
1 'polypeptide(L)'
;MALALVRAFKGPTNYDRILAVNVFGTKTVLVVALIVFITGHDDLVDVALVYALINFITVVAVLKLVKMRDLAASREGDITDG
;
A
#
# COMPACT_ATOMS: atom_id res chain seq x y z
N MET A 1 6.58 11.06 -7.55
CA MET A 1 7.02 9.94 -6.68
C MET A 1 7.78 10.42 -5.45
N ALA A 2 8.69 11.40 -5.57
CA ALA A 2 9.55 11.87 -4.47
C ALA A 2 8.81 12.18 -3.14
N LEU A 3 7.69 12.93 -3.18
CA LEU A 3 6.93 13.27 -1.97
C LEU A 3 6.31 12.04 -1.27
N ALA A 4 5.84 11.05 -2.04
CA ALA A 4 5.31 9.81 -1.48
C ALA A 4 6.44 9.00 -0.81
N LEU A 5 7.61 8.91 -1.43
CA LEU A 5 8.77 8.26 -0.82
C LEU A 5 9.19 8.97 0.47
N VAL A 6 9.24 10.30 0.48
CA VAL A 6 9.53 11.07 1.71
C VAL A 6 8.51 10.76 2.81
N ARG A 7 7.21 10.69 2.50
CA ARG A 7 6.16 10.31 3.47
C ARG A 7 6.28 8.85 3.92
N ALA A 8 6.71 7.93 3.06
CA ALA A 8 6.91 6.54 3.40
C ALA A 8 8.04 6.34 4.43
N PHE A 9 9.13 7.12 4.31
CA PHE A 9 10.27 7.03 5.23
C PHE A 9 10.10 7.91 6.49
N LYS A 10 9.56 9.12 6.35
CA LYS A 10 9.41 10.10 7.45
C LYS A 10 8.01 10.14 8.07
N GLY A 11 7.11 9.25 7.67
CA GLY A 11 5.76 9.17 8.22
C GLY A 11 5.78 8.89 9.73
N PRO A 12 5.17 9.75 10.58
CA PRO A 12 5.16 9.56 12.03
C PRO A 12 4.30 8.38 12.47
N THR A 13 3.25 8.05 11.73
CA THR A 13 2.36 6.92 12.02
C THR A 13 2.56 5.77 11.04
N ASN A 14 2.19 4.54 11.46
CA ASN A 14 2.12 3.39 10.55
C ASN A 14 1.17 3.66 9.38
N TYR A 15 0.05 4.33 9.64
CA TYR A 15 -0.93 4.70 8.62
C TYR A 15 -0.37 5.66 7.57
N ASP A 16 0.47 6.63 7.96
CA ASP A 16 1.12 7.55 7.02
C ASP A 16 2.04 6.84 6.04
N ARG A 17 2.78 5.84 6.54
CA ARG A 17 3.69 5.03 5.73
C ARG A 17 2.91 4.14 4.77
N ILE A 18 1.83 3.52 5.24
CA ILE A 18 0.95 2.68 4.42
C ILE A 18 0.27 3.50 3.33
N LEU A 19 -0.23 4.70 3.65
CA LEU A 19 -0.83 5.62 2.68
C LEU A 19 0.18 6.02 1.60
N ALA A 20 1.41 6.33 2.00
CA ALA A 20 2.48 6.67 1.08
C ALA A 20 2.81 5.54 0.09
N VAL A 21 2.86 4.29 0.57
CA VAL A 21 3.05 3.10 -0.26
C VAL A 21 1.87 2.91 -1.23
N ASN A 22 0.63 3.10 -0.78
CA ASN A 22 -0.55 3.01 -1.65
C ASN A 22 -0.49 4.04 -2.81
N VAL A 23 -0.16 5.30 -2.50
CA VAL A 23 -0.01 6.36 -3.51
C VAL A 23 1.12 6.05 -4.49
N PHE A 24 2.18 5.37 -4.04
CA PHE A 24 3.24 4.91 -4.93
C PHE A 24 2.73 3.79 -5.86
N GLY A 25 2.11 2.74 -5.29
CA GLY A 25 1.62 1.60 -6.05
C GLY A 25 0.55 1.96 -7.09
N THR A 26 -0.38 2.86 -6.77
CA THR A 26 -1.37 3.38 -7.73
C THR A 26 -0.73 4.13 -8.90
N LYS A 27 0.32 4.92 -8.65
CA LYS A 27 1.08 5.58 -9.71
C LYS A 27 1.85 4.59 -10.57
N THR A 28 2.39 3.52 -9.99
CA THR A 28 3.03 2.45 -10.76
C THR A 28 2.03 1.77 -11.71
N VAL A 29 0.82 1.48 -11.24
CA VAL A 29 -0.26 0.93 -12.08
C VAL A 29 -0.57 1.86 -13.26
N LEU A 30 -0.67 3.17 -13.01
CA LEU A 30 -0.89 4.15 -14.08
C LEU A 30 0.27 4.18 -15.08
N VAL A 31 1.52 4.06 -14.63
CA VAL A 31 2.68 3.97 -15.51
C VAL A 31 2.62 2.70 -16.37
N VAL A 32 2.25 1.55 -15.78
CA VAL A 32 2.06 0.31 -16.54
C VAL A 32 0.98 0.50 -17.60
N ALA A 33 -0.20 1.02 -17.22
CA ALA A 33 -1.29 1.28 -18.16
C ALA A 33 -0.89 2.27 -19.28
N LEU A 34 -0.09 3.29 -18.95
CA LEU A 34 0.41 4.25 -19.93
C LEU A 34 1.40 3.60 -20.91
N ILE A 35 2.29 2.71 -20.42
CA ILE A 35 3.20 1.96 -21.29
C ILE A 35 2.40 1.08 -22.26
N VAL A 36 1.38 0.40 -21.77
CA VAL A 36 0.48 -0.43 -22.58
C VAL A 36 -0.18 0.41 -23.69
N PHE A 37 -0.72 1.58 -23.32
CA PHE A 37 -1.33 2.50 -24.28
C PHE A 37 -0.34 3.01 -25.35
N ILE A 38 0.87 3.39 -24.95
CA ILE A 38 1.89 3.90 -25.90
C ILE A 38 2.42 2.80 -26.81
N THR A 39 2.55 1.57 -26.30
CA THR A 39 3.06 0.42 -27.08
C THR A 39 2.02 -0.21 -27.99
N GLY A 40 0.74 0.17 -27.87
CA GLY A 40 -0.36 -0.33 -28.70
C GLY A 40 -0.67 -1.82 -28.50
N HIS A 41 -0.15 -2.43 -27.43
CA HIS A 41 -0.38 -3.83 -27.09
C HIS A 41 -1.51 -3.92 -26.05
N ASP A 42 -2.74 -3.71 -26.49
CA ASP A 42 -3.93 -3.69 -25.62
C ASP A 42 -4.11 -4.98 -24.80
N ASP A 43 -3.55 -6.10 -25.27
CA ASP A 43 -3.49 -7.40 -24.59
C ASP A 43 -2.82 -7.32 -23.20
N LEU A 44 -1.99 -6.30 -22.96
CA LEU A 44 -1.27 -6.09 -21.70
C LEU A 44 -2.09 -5.31 -20.65
N VAL A 45 -3.30 -4.84 -20.98
CA VAL A 45 -4.20 -4.17 -20.03
C VAL A 45 -4.56 -5.09 -18.87
N ASP A 46 -4.71 -6.39 -19.13
CA ASP A 46 -5.00 -7.39 -18.09
C ASP A 46 -3.90 -7.43 -17.02
N VAL A 47 -2.63 -7.28 -17.43
CA VAL A 47 -1.50 -7.21 -16.50
C VAL A 47 -1.61 -5.97 -15.61
N ALA A 48 -1.97 -4.81 -16.19
CA ALA A 48 -2.17 -3.59 -15.43
C ALA A 48 -3.31 -3.73 -14.39
N LEU A 49 -4.41 -4.38 -14.77
CA LEU A 49 -5.54 -4.67 -13.89
C LEU A 49 -5.15 -5.61 -12.75
N VAL A 50 -4.37 -6.66 -13.03
CA VAL A 50 -3.85 -7.57 -11.99
C VAL A 50 -2.96 -6.82 -11.01
N TYR A 51 -2.04 -5.97 -11.49
CA TYR A 51 -1.22 -5.13 -10.61
C TYR A 51 -2.05 -4.16 -9.76
N ALA A 52 -3.15 -3.62 -10.31
CA ALA A 52 -4.07 -2.76 -9.57
C ALA A 52 -4.73 -3.53 -8.42
N LEU A 53 -5.23 -4.73 -8.68
CA LEU A 53 -5.85 -5.60 -7.69
C LEU A 53 -4.86 -6.04 -6.61
N ILE A 54 -3.64 -6.44 -7.00
CA ILE A 54 -2.59 -6.80 -6.05
C ILE A 54 -2.29 -5.61 -5.13
N ASN A 55 -2.08 -4.42 -5.67
CA ASN A 55 -1.81 -3.22 -4.87
C ASN A 55 -2.93 -2.93 -3.86
N PHE A 56 -4.19 -3.06 -4.28
CA PHE A 56 -5.34 -2.86 -3.40
C PHE A 56 -5.39 -3.89 -2.27
N ILE A 57 -5.28 -5.19 -2.61
CA ILE A 57 -5.34 -6.28 -1.64
C ILE A 57 -4.18 -6.18 -0.64
N THR A 58 -2.97 -5.89 -1.10
CA THR A 58 -1.79 -5.72 -0.23
C THR A 58 -2.01 -4.63 0.80
N VAL A 59 -2.53 -3.46 0.40
CA VAL A 59 -2.76 -2.35 1.34
C VAL A 59 -3.81 -2.73 2.39
N VAL A 60 -4.91 -3.36 1.97
CA VAL A 60 -5.96 -3.82 2.90
C VAL A 60 -5.40 -4.87 3.88
N ALA A 61 -4.59 -5.81 3.39
CA ALA A 61 -3.97 -6.83 4.22
C ALA A 61 -3.02 -6.22 5.27
N VAL A 62 -2.18 -5.26 4.86
CA VAL A 62 -1.26 -4.58 5.77
C VAL A 62 -2.02 -3.76 6.81
N LEU A 63 -3.08 -3.04 6.43
CA LEU A 63 -3.91 -2.30 7.38
C LEU A 63 -4.55 -3.22 8.43
N LYS A 64 -5.08 -4.37 8.01
CA LYS A 64 -5.61 -5.37 8.94
C LYS A 64 -4.52 -5.87 9.89
N LEU A 65 -3.32 -6.17 9.37
CA LEU A 65 -2.20 -6.64 10.19
C LEU A 65 -1.79 -5.60 11.24
N VAL A 66 -1.66 -4.33 10.86
CA VAL A 66 -1.32 -3.25 11.79
C VAL A 66 -2.39 -3.12 12.88
N LYS A 67 -3.67 -3.12 12.52
CA LYS A 67 -4.76 -3.04 13.50
C LYS A 67 -4.74 -4.22 14.48
N MET A 68 -4.49 -5.44 14.02
CA MET A 68 -4.40 -6.61 14.91
C MET A 68 -3.21 -6.51 15.87
N ARG A 69 -2.07 -6.00 15.41
CA ARG A 69 -0.88 -5.81 16.26
C ARG A 69 -1.12 -4.76 17.33
N ASP A 70 -1.76 -3.64 16.98
CA ASP A 70 -2.09 -2.58 17.93
C ASP A 70 -3.01 -3.12 19.05
N LEU A 71 -4.03 -3.92 18.69
CA LEU A 71 -4.93 -4.55 19.68
C LEU A 71 -4.21 -5.56 20.58
N ALA A 72 -3.29 -6.36 20.03
CA ALA A 72 -2.52 -7.32 20.81
C ALA A 72 -1.60 -6.61 21.81
N ALA A 73 -0.97 -5.50 21.41
CA ALA A 73 -0.11 -4.70 22.28
C ALA A 73 -0.89 -4.06 23.44
N SER A 74 -2.11 -3.55 23.19
CA SER A 74 -2.98 -3.01 24.24
C SER A 74 -3.38 -4.06 25.29
N ARG A 75 -3.60 -5.31 24.86
CA ARG A 75 -4.02 -6.40 25.75
C ARG A 75 -2.88 -6.92 26.64
N GLU A 76 -1.64 -6.89 26.16
CA GLU A 76 -0.47 -7.26 26.96
C GLU A 76 -0.26 -6.30 28.13
N GLY A 77 -0.39 -4.99 27.89
CA GLY A 77 -0.24 -3.97 28.94
C GLY A 77 -1.26 -4.10 30.08
N ASP A 78 -2.51 -4.45 29.75
CA ASP A 78 -3.58 -4.67 30.74
C ASP A 78 -3.29 -5.89 31.66
N ILE A 79 -2.56 -6.89 31.16
CA ILE A 79 -2.19 -8.09 31.94
C ILE A 79 -0.96 -7.81 32.81
N THR A 80 -0.03 -6.97 32.37
CA THR A 80 1.21 -6.68 33.14
C THR A 80 1.04 -5.61 34.21
N ASP A 81 0.05 -4.73 34.07
CA ASP A 81 -0.18 -3.59 34.97
C ASP A 81 -1.28 -3.83 36.03
N GLY A 82 -1.93 -5.00 36.02
CA GLY A 82 -2.98 -5.41 36.99
C GLY A 82 -2.51 -6.43 38.02
#